data_AF-A0A180F9E2-F1
#
_entry.id   AF-A0A180F9E2-F1
#
_cell.length_a   1.000
_cell.length_b   1.000
_cell.length_c   1.000
_cell.angle_alpha   90.00
_cell.angle_beta   90.00
_cell.angle_gamma   90.00
#
_symmetry.space_group_name_H-M   'P 1'
#
loop_
_entity.id
_entity.type
_entity.pdbx_description
1 polymer ?
#
loop_
_entity_poly.entity_id
_entity_poly.type
_entity_poly.pdbx_seq_one_letter_code
_entity_poly.pdbx_strand_id
1 'polypeptide(L)'
;MERPANKIIDLASQFPEISLTVKAADLIDMVNYCVSKTRQELERQITDANTETYPSKQQVMQILGVSEPTLSRWNKSGYLMRVTVGGTRRYRMSDIQRILGVKEAGNK
;
A
#
# COMPACT_ATOMS: atom_id res chain seq x y z
N MET A 1 3.03 0.17 -29.59
CA MET A 1 2.08 -0.94 -29.35
C MET A 1 1.17 -0.53 -28.22
N GLU A 2 0.02 0.06 -28.54
CA GLU A 2 -0.92 0.59 -27.57
C GLU A 2 -1.75 -0.57 -26.97
N ARG A 3 -1.74 -0.68 -25.64
CA ARG A 3 -2.57 -1.64 -24.90
C ARG A 3 -4.05 -1.25 -25.06
N PRO A 4 -4.94 -2.13 -25.55
CA PRO A 4 -6.38 -1.91 -25.46
C PRO A 4 -6.85 -2.32 -24.05
N ALA A 5 -6.41 -1.59 -23.02
CA ALA A 5 -7.00 -1.75 -21.70
C ALA A 5 -8.33 -0.98 -21.67
N ASN A 6 -9.41 -1.68 -21.28
CA ASN A 6 -10.74 -1.14 -20.91
C ASN A 6 -11.82 -1.00 -21.98
N LYS A 7 -11.59 -1.40 -23.24
CA LYS A 7 -12.61 -1.25 -24.31
C LYS A 7 -13.93 -2.00 -24.06
N ILE A 8 -13.89 -3.17 -23.43
CA ILE A 8 -15.09 -4.00 -23.18
C ILE A 8 -15.91 -3.46 -22.01
N ILE A 9 -15.26 -2.95 -20.96
CA ILE A 9 -15.95 -2.36 -19.80
C ILE A 9 -16.66 -1.07 -20.22
N ASP A 10 -16.00 -0.27 -21.06
CA ASP A 10 -16.59 0.95 -21.61
C ASP A 10 -17.79 0.63 -22.53
N LEU A 11 -17.68 -0.42 -23.36
CA LEU A 11 -18.78 -0.90 -24.21
C LEU A 11 -19.97 -1.43 -23.40
N ALA A 12 -19.72 -2.23 -22.37
CA ALA A 12 -20.77 -2.76 -21.50
C ALA A 12 -21.46 -1.64 -20.69
N SER A 13 -20.73 -0.60 -20.32
CA SER A 13 -21.28 0.57 -19.60
C SER A 13 -22.12 1.48 -20.51
N GLN A 14 -21.73 1.61 -21.79
CA GLN A 14 -22.45 2.43 -22.76
C GLN A 14 -23.67 1.73 -23.36
N PHE A 15 -23.66 0.39 -23.41
CA PHE A 15 -24.73 -0.39 -24.01
C PHE A 15 -25.08 -1.60 -23.13
N PRO A 16 -25.95 -1.42 -22.12
CA PRO A 16 -26.27 -2.47 -21.14
C PRO A 16 -27.05 -3.66 -21.73
N GLU A 17 -27.66 -3.51 -22.90
CA GLU A 17 -28.45 -4.57 -23.58
C GLU A 17 -27.65 -5.34 -24.66
N ILE A 18 -26.35 -5.09 -24.81
CA ILE A 18 -25.54 -5.75 -25.84
C ILE A 18 -25.36 -7.25 -25.52
N SER A 19 -25.66 -8.10 -26.51
CA SER A 19 -25.30 -9.52 -26.50
C SER A 19 -24.01 -9.75 -27.26
N LEU A 20 -22.96 -10.14 -26.55
CA LEU A 20 -21.65 -10.45 -27.12
C LEU A 20 -21.45 -11.95 -27.21
N THR A 21 -21.25 -12.45 -28.43
CA THR A 21 -20.83 -13.83 -28.66
C THR A 21 -19.31 -13.91 -28.55
N VAL A 22 -18.81 -14.58 -27.52
CA VAL A 22 -17.37 -14.74 -27.25
C VAL A 22 -17.02 -16.23 -27.29
N LYS A 23 -15.84 -16.58 -27.78
CA LYS A 23 -15.36 -17.97 -27.72
C LYS A 23 -15.03 -18.33 -26.27
N ALA A 24 -15.30 -19.57 -25.89
CA ALA A 24 -15.00 -20.06 -24.54
C ALA A 24 -13.51 -19.93 -24.15
N ALA A 25 -12.60 -20.10 -25.13
CA ALA A 25 -11.16 -19.93 -24.92
C ALA A 25 -10.79 -18.49 -24.50
N ASP A 26 -11.33 -17.50 -25.19
CA ASP A 26 -11.08 -16.08 -24.89
C ASP A 26 -11.61 -15.69 -23.50
N LEU A 27 -12.68 -16.35 -23.05
CA LEU A 27 -13.28 -16.14 -21.74
C LEU A 27 -12.40 -16.69 -20.60
N ILE A 28 -11.77 -17.85 -20.82
CA ILE A 28 -10.79 -18.44 -19.89
C ILE A 28 -9.54 -17.55 -19.80
N ASP A 29 -9.03 -17.07 -20.94
CA ASP A 29 -7.88 -16.17 -20.98
C ASP A 29 -8.16 -14.85 -20.25
N MET A 30 -9.39 -14.32 -20.40
CA MET A 30 -9.81 -13.12 -19.67
C MET A 30 -9.89 -13.35 -18.15
N VAL A 31 -10.39 -14.50 -17.70
CA VAL A 31 -10.43 -14.85 -16.27
C VAL A 31 -9.00 -14.99 -15.71
N ASN A 32 -8.12 -15.69 -16.42
CA ASN A 32 -6.71 -15.84 -16.03
C ASN A 32 -5.98 -14.49 -16.01
N TYR A 33 -6.27 -13.62 -16.98
CA TYR A 33 -5.76 -12.25 -17.02
C TYR A 33 -6.25 -11.45 -15.81
N CYS A 34 -7.53 -11.51 -15.49
CA CYS A 34 -8.10 -10.81 -14.33
C CYS A 34 -7.49 -11.28 -13.00
N VAL A 35 -7.37 -12.61 -12.82
CA VAL A 35 -6.76 -13.21 -11.63
C VAL A 35 -5.30 -12.83 -11.50
N SER A 36 -4.52 -12.90 -12.58
CA SER A 36 -3.10 -12.52 -12.56
C SER A 36 -2.90 -11.03 -12.31
N LYS A 37 -3.71 -10.14 -12.92
CA LYS A 37 -3.66 -8.69 -12.65
C LYS A 37 -4.02 -8.35 -11.21
N THR A 38 -5.03 -9.01 -10.65
CA THR A 38 -5.45 -8.82 -9.25
C THR A 38 -4.34 -9.29 -8.31
N ARG A 39 -3.73 -10.44 -8.60
CA ARG A 39 -2.58 -10.96 -7.83
C ARG A 39 -1.38 -10.01 -7.89
N GLN A 40 -1.09 -9.46 -9.06
CA GLN A 40 0.01 -8.53 -9.26
C GLN A 40 -0.18 -7.21 -8.51
N GLU A 41 -1.42 -6.72 -8.42
CA GLU A 41 -1.74 -5.52 -7.63
C GLU A 41 -1.68 -5.80 -6.11
N LEU A 42 -2.09 -6.99 -5.65
CA LEU A 42 -1.87 -7.41 -4.26
C LEU A 42 -0.37 -7.54 -3.94
N GLU A 43 0.43 -8.15 -4.82
CA GLU A 43 1.88 -8.29 -4.62
C GLU A 43 2.59 -6.93 -4.61
N ARG A 44 2.12 -5.95 -5.40
CA ARG A 44 2.60 -4.57 -5.36
C ARG A 44 2.28 -3.89 -4.03
N GLN A 45 1.06 -4.06 -3.52
CA GLN A 45 0.66 -3.52 -2.21
C GLN A 45 1.45 -4.16 -1.05
N ILE A 46 1.82 -5.44 -1.16
CA ILE A 46 2.65 -6.13 -0.16
C ILE A 46 4.13 -5.69 -0.24
N THR A 47 4.64 -5.37 -1.43
CA THR A 47 6.04 -4.97 -1.61
C THR A 47 6.30 -3.56 -1.06
N ASP A 48 5.33 -2.65 -1.20
CA ASP A 48 5.39 -1.31 -0.59
C ASP A 48 5.21 -1.36 0.94
N ALA A 49 4.49 -2.34 1.47
CA ALA A 49 4.36 -2.57 2.91
C ALA A 49 5.63 -3.16 3.57
N ASN A 50 6.48 -3.85 2.80
CA ASN A 50 7.67 -4.54 3.32
C ASN A 50 8.96 -3.71 3.30
N THR A 51 8.97 -2.51 2.71
CA THR A 51 10.15 -1.64 2.77
C THR A 51 10.06 -0.74 4.00
N GLU A 52 10.66 -1.18 5.11
CA GLU A 52 10.79 -0.36 6.32
C GLU A 52 11.39 1.00 5.97
N THR A 53 10.56 2.03 6.05
CA THR A 53 10.94 3.41 5.74
C THR A 53 11.37 4.10 7.02
N TYR A 54 12.36 4.99 6.91
CA TYR A 54 12.90 5.71 8.06
C TYR A 54 12.58 7.21 7.94
N PRO A 55 11.42 7.68 8.43
CA PRO A 55 11.13 9.11 8.47
C PRO A 55 12.08 9.89 9.38
N SER A 56 12.35 11.13 8.98
CA SER A 56 13.08 12.10 9.80
C SER A 56 12.21 12.58 10.96
N LYS A 57 12.83 13.16 11.98
CA LYS A 57 12.13 13.72 13.14
C LYS A 57 10.98 14.67 12.77
N GLN A 58 11.19 15.55 11.79
CA GLN A 58 10.16 16.50 11.34
C GLN A 58 8.97 15.78 10.69
N GLN A 59 9.24 14.76 9.87
CA GLN A 59 8.19 13.95 9.25
C GLN A 59 7.39 13.19 10.32
N VAL A 60 8.05 12.64 11.34
CA VAL A 60 7.36 11.97 12.45
C VAL A 60 6.44 12.92 13.22
N MET A 61 6.89 14.15 13.48
CA MET A 61 6.07 15.17 14.12
C MET A 61 4.81 15.48 13.31
N GLN A 62 4.94 15.55 11.98
CA GLN A 62 3.81 15.78 11.08
C GLN A 62 2.85 14.58 11.04
N ILE A 63 3.38 13.35 10.97
CA ILE A 63 2.58 12.12 10.91
C ILE A 63 1.77 11.92 12.20
N LEU A 64 2.40 12.13 13.35
CA LEU A 64 1.78 11.89 14.66
C LEU A 64 1.10 13.12 15.26
N GLY A 65 1.26 14.31 14.66
CA GLY A 65 0.74 15.57 15.21
C GLY A 65 1.35 15.96 16.56
N VAL A 66 2.57 15.52 16.87
CA VAL A 66 3.22 15.74 18.16
C VAL A 66 4.36 16.76 18.08
N SER A 67 4.64 17.43 19.21
CA SER A 67 5.76 18.35 19.33
C SER A 67 7.09 17.63 19.57
N GLU A 68 8.20 18.31 19.26
CA GLU A 68 9.56 17.80 19.50
C GLU A 68 9.84 17.37 20.96
N PRO A 69 9.41 18.12 21.99
CA PRO A 69 9.58 17.69 23.38
C PRO A 69 8.91 16.35 23.68
N THR A 70 7.74 16.10 23.08
CA THR A 70 7.01 14.83 23.23
C THR A 70 7.80 13.67 22.63
N LEU A 71 8.36 13.82 21.43
CA LEU A 71 9.23 12.78 20.84
C LEU A 71 10.49 12.52 21.67
N SER A 72 11.09 13.56 22.26
CA SER A 72 12.25 13.41 23.15
C SER A 72 11.89 12.62 24.41
N ARG A 73 10.73 12.89 25.01
CA ARG A 73 10.19 12.13 26.16
C ARG A 73 9.94 10.67 25.77
N TRP A 74 9.31 10.42 24.63
CA TRP A 74 9.03 9.07 24.15
C TRP A 74 10.31 8.27 23.92
N ASN A 75 11.34 8.90 23.35
CA ASN A 75 12.64 8.27 23.21
C ASN A 75 13.30 7.92 24.55
N LYS A 76 13.13 8.75 25.59
CA LYS A 76 13.65 8.45 26.94
C LYS A 76 12.88 7.32 27.62
N SER A 77 11.57 7.27 27.40
CA SER A 77 10.69 6.23 27.96
C SER A 77 10.73 4.89 27.20
N GLY A 78 11.33 4.86 26.02
CA GLY A 78 11.34 3.68 25.13
C GLY A 78 10.06 3.51 24.29
N TYR A 79 9.06 4.39 24.43
CA TYR A 79 7.79 4.32 23.70
C TYR A 79 7.95 4.47 22.17
N LEU A 80 8.82 5.39 21.73
CA LEU A 80 9.23 5.54 20.33
C LEU A 80 10.72 5.81 20.29
N MET A 81 11.52 4.84 19.86
CA MET A 81 12.97 4.93 19.88
C MET A 81 13.53 5.45 18.56
N ARG A 82 14.49 6.37 18.65
CA ARG A 82 15.28 6.80 17.50
C ARG A 82 16.28 5.71 17.10
N VAL A 83 16.47 5.54 15.81
CA VAL A 83 17.48 4.67 15.20
C VAL A 83 18.45 5.52 14.38
N THR A 84 19.72 5.11 14.34
CA THR A 84 20.73 5.79 13.51
C THR A 84 20.83 5.04 12.19
N VAL A 85 20.45 5.70 11.10
CA VAL A 85 20.55 5.15 9.74
C VAL A 85 21.41 6.10 8.92
N GLY A 86 22.57 5.63 8.44
CA GLY A 86 23.51 6.47 7.69
C GLY A 86 23.96 7.73 8.44
N GLY A 87 24.21 7.61 9.75
CA GLY A 87 24.68 8.72 10.60
C GLY A 87 23.61 9.73 11.04
N THR A 88 22.37 9.62 10.54
CA THR A 88 21.27 10.51 10.92
C THR A 88 20.25 9.80 11.81
N ARG A 89 19.70 10.52 12.80
CA ARG A 89 18.63 10.03 13.68
C ARG A 89 17.32 9.98 12.93
N ARG A 90 16.73 8.80 12.85
CA ARG A 90 15.44 8.51 12.20
C ARG A 90 14.57 7.67 13.13
N TYR A 91 13.34 7.39 12.72
CA TYR A 91 12.41 6.51 13.41
C TYR A 91 11.94 5.43 12.45
N ARG A 92 11.55 4.26 12.98
CA ARG A 92 10.95 3.20 12.15
C ARG A 92 9.50 3.56 11.85
N MET A 93 9.11 3.44 10.58
CA MET A 93 7.72 3.63 10.18
C MET A 93 6.82 2.58 10.83
N SER A 94 7.31 1.35 11.03
CA SER A 94 6.57 0.30 11.75
C SER A 94 6.24 0.67 13.19
N ASP A 95 7.19 1.27 13.92
CA ASP A 95 6.96 1.73 15.30
C ASP A 95 5.94 2.89 15.32
N ILE A 96 5.97 3.78 14.33
CA ILE A 96 5.01 4.88 14.18
C ILE A 96 3.61 4.35 13.85
N GLN A 97 3.49 3.40 12.92
CA GLN A 97 2.23 2.74 12.56
C GLN A 97 1.62 2.00 13.76
N ARG A 98 2.46 1.35 14.59
CA ARG A 98 2.02 0.73 15.84
C ARG A 98 1.39 1.74 16.80
N ILE A 99 1.96 2.94 16.89
CA ILE A 99 1.43 4.04 17.72
C ILE A 99 0.11 4.57 17.16
N LEU A 100 -0.01 4.67 15.83
CA LEU A 100 -1.24 5.07 15.15
C LEU A 100 -2.37 4.03 15.26
N GLY A 101 -2.10 2.85 15.83
CA GLY A 101 -3.09 1.79 15.95
C GLY A 101 -3.46 1.16 14.61
N VAL A 102 -2.64 1.36 13.57
CA VAL A 102 -2.73 0.62 12.32
C VAL A 102 -2.23 -0.79 12.62
N LYS A 103 -3.07 -1.61 13.25
CA LYS A 103 -2.88 -3.05 13.26
C LYS A 103 -2.85 -3.49 11.81
N GLU A 104 -1.77 -4.16 11.42
CA GLU A 104 -1.81 -5.05 10.27
C GLU A 104 -3.03 -5.96 10.44
N ALA A 105 -4.08 -5.71 9.65
CA ALA A 105 -5.33 -6.45 9.66
C ALA A 105 -5.13 -7.83 9.00
N GLY A 106 -4.15 -8.58 9.47
CA GLY A 106 -3.66 -9.78 8.80
C GLY A 106 -2.92 -10.71 9.75
N ASN A 107 -3.50 -11.07 10.89
CA ASN A 107 -3.39 -12.45 11.39
C ASN A 107 -4.42 -12.73 12.50
N LYS A 108 -5.53 -13.37 12.14
CA LYS A 108 -6.25 -14.27 13.03
C LYS A 108 -6.89 -15.38 12.21
#